data_AF-A0A7S2VXW2-F1
#
_entry.id   AF-A0A7S2VXW2-F1
#
_cell.length_a   1.000
_cell.length_b   1.000
_cell.length_c   1.000
_cell.angle_alpha   90.00
_cell.angle_beta   90.00
_cell.angle_gamma   90.00
#
_symmetry.space_group_name_H-M   'P 1'
#
loop_
_entity.id
_entity.type
_entity.pdbx_description
1 polymer ?
#
loop_
_entity_poly.entity_id
_entity_poly.type
_entity_poly.pdbx_seq_one_letter_code
_entity_poly.pdbx_strand_id
1 'polypeptide(L)'
;EDCATGYDTCTSASEGSTCSANYHVSDGTCVACGANSQNDAGDDIDDGNSQCDCDEEYSLVDGNCVTNSCGSGKYLSTDSYTCEDCATGYDTCTSASEGSTCSANYHVSDGTCVACGANSQNDAGDDIDDGNSQCDCDEEYSLVDGNCVTNSCGSGKYLSTDSYTCEDCATGY
;
A
#
# COMPACT_ATOMS: atom_id res chain seq x y z
N GLU A 1 14.79 -47.00 9.58
CA GLU A 1 14.85 -46.43 8.23
C GLU A 1 14.68 -44.95 8.40
N ASP A 2 15.56 -44.13 7.83
CA ASP A 2 15.34 -42.68 7.85
C ASP A 2 14.26 -42.39 6.79
N CYS A 3 13.17 -41.76 7.21
CA CYS A 3 12.08 -41.45 6.30
C CYS A 3 12.51 -40.44 5.23
N ALA A 4 11.83 -40.50 4.08
CA ALA A 4 11.98 -39.47 3.06
C ALA A 4 11.61 -38.10 3.65
N THR A 5 12.23 -37.03 3.15
CA THR A 5 11.96 -35.66 3.59
C THR A 5 10.46 -35.37 3.54
N GLY A 6 9.92 -34.83 4.64
CA GLY A 6 8.50 -34.48 4.77
C GLY A 6 7.63 -35.54 5.44
N TYR A 7 8.16 -36.73 5.72
CA TYR A 7 7.44 -37.80 6.41
C TYR A 7 7.97 -37.98 7.83
N ASP A 8 7.06 -37.96 8.81
CA ASP A 8 7.36 -38.24 10.22
C ASP A 8 7.38 -39.74 10.52
N THR A 9 6.44 -40.47 9.90
CA THR A 9 6.40 -41.93 9.94
C THR A 9 6.37 -42.48 8.52
N CYS A 10 7.15 -43.53 8.30
CA CYS A 10 7.18 -44.27 7.04
C CYS A 10 7.37 -45.75 7.37
N THR A 11 6.41 -46.59 6.99
CA THR A 11 6.54 -48.04 7.16
C THR A 11 6.58 -48.73 5.80
N SER A 12 7.37 -49.79 5.69
CA SER A 12 7.59 -50.54 4.45
C SER A 12 6.48 -51.54 4.13
N ALA A 13 5.31 -51.47 4.77
CA ALA A 13 4.22 -52.41 4.52
C ALA A 13 2.84 -51.81 4.82
N SER A 14 2.16 -51.32 3.78
CA SER A 14 0.68 -51.19 3.69
C SER A 14 -0.07 -50.43 4.80
N GLU A 15 0.59 -49.68 5.67
CA GLU A 15 -0.04 -48.84 6.69
C GLU A 15 0.65 -47.47 6.75
N GLY A 16 -0.12 -46.41 6.46
CA GLY A 16 0.02 -45.01 6.89
C GLY A 16 1.42 -44.40 6.87
N SER A 17 1.65 -43.43 5.98
CA SER A 17 2.78 -42.50 6.11
C SER A 17 2.25 -41.14 6.51
N THR A 18 2.67 -40.63 7.67
CA THR A 18 2.23 -39.32 8.14
C THR A 18 3.21 -38.22 7.79
N CYS A 19 2.71 -37.03 7.50
CA CYS A 19 3.53 -35.86 7.22
C CYS A 19 4.18 -35.32 8.50
N SER A 20 5.43 -34.86 8.37
CA SER A 20 6.12 -34.07 9.39
C SER A 20 5.48 -32.70 9.57
N ALA A 21 5.79 -32.02 10.68
CA ALA A 21 5.40 -30.63 10.87
C ALA A 21 5.88 -29.75 9.70
N ASN A 22 5.10 -28.74 9.35
CA ASN A 22 5.25 -27.90 8.16
C ASN A 22 5.10 -28.64 6.81
N TYR A 23 4.46 -29.81 6.79
CA TYR A 23 4.04 -30.50 5.57
C TYR A 23 2.54 -30.81 5.62
N HIS A 24 1.90 -30.83 4.46
CA HIS A 24 0.51 -31.22 4.27
C HIS A 24 0.42 -32.29 3.17
N VAL A 25 -0.69 -33.02 3.11
CA VAL A 25 -0.93 -34.03 2.07
C VAL A 25 -1.47 -33.36 0.81
N SER A 26 -0.80 -33.60 -0.31
CA SER A 26 -1.24 -33.23 -1.64
C SER A 26 -1.03 -34.40 -2.60
N ASP A 27 -2.11 -34.88 -3.20
CA ASP A 27 -2.15 -36.02 -4.12
C ASP A 27 -1.45 -37.26 -3.56
N GLY A 28 -1.68 -37.55 -2.27
CA GLY A 28 -1.12 -38.70 -1.55
C GLY A 28 0.37 -38.57 -1.22
N THR A 29 0.91 -37.35 -1.22
CA THR A 29 2.31 -37.08 -0.86
C THR A 29 2.43 -35.92 0.10
N CYS A 30 3.43 -35.95 0.98
CA CYS A 30 3.73 -34.83 1.85
C CYS A 30 4.45 -33.71 1.10
N VAL A 31 3.81 -32.53 1.04
CA VAL A 31 4.32 -31.32 0.41
C VAL A 31 4.54 -30.24 1.48
N ALA A 32 5.68 -29.57 1.42
CA ALA A 32 6.02 -28.53 2.39
C ALA A 32 5.03 -27.37 2.31
N CYS A 33 4.67 -26.83 3.47
CA CYS A 33 3.94 -25.58 3.57
C CYS A 33 4.74 -24.42 2.96
N GLY A 34 4.03 -23.52 2.29
CA GLY A 34 4.61 -22.31 1.70
C GLY A 34 4.99 -21.27 2.74
N ALA A 35 5.46 -20.11 2.27
CA ALA A 35 5.68 -18.98 3.16
C ALA A 35 4.38 -18.56 3.86
N ASN A 36 4.51 -18.10 5.10
CA ASN A 36 3.40 -17.60 5.93
C ASN A 36 2.31 -18.65 6.21
N SER A 37 2.71 -19.92 6.24
CA SER A 37 1.82 -21.04 6.51
C SER A 37 2.55 -22.12 7.28
N GLN A 38 1.82 -22.83 8.14
CA GLN A 38 2.32 -23.94 8.93
C GLN A 38 1.31 -25.07 8.98
N ASN A 39 1.77 -26.26 9.34
CA ASN A 39 0.88 -27.37 9.63
C ASN A 39 1.47 -28.22 10.73
N ASP A 40 0.62 -28.77 11.58
CA ASP A 40 1.05 -29.71 12.60
C ASP A 40 1.47 -31.05 11.95
N ALA A 41 2.33 -31.80 12.63
CA ALA A 41 2.67 -33.14 12.17
C ALA A 41 1.48 -34.09 12.33
N GLY A 42 1.36 -35.08 11.45
CA GLY A 42 0.43 -36.20 11.63
C GLY A 42 -0.58 -36.44 10.51
N ASP A 43 -0.60 -35.62 9.45
CA ASP A 43 -1.51 -35.85 8.33
C ASP A 43 -1.18 -37.16 7.61
N ASP A 44 -2.15 -38.06 7.53
CA ASP A 44 -1.99 -39.36 6.86
C ASP A 44 -2.27 -39.23 5.36
N ILE A 45 -1.33 -39.69 4.53
CA ILE A 45 -1.47 -39.68 3.07
C ILE A 45 -2.67 -40.50 2.56
N ASP A 46 -3.19 -41.43 3.36
CA ASP A 46 -4.34 -42.27 3.04
C ASP A 46 -5.69 -41.59 3.39
N ASP A 47 -5.68 -40.53 4.22
CA ASP A 47 -6.88 -39.79 4.64
C ASP A 47 -7.29 -38.67 3.66
N GLY A 48 -6.50 -38.48 2.60
CA GLY A 48 -6.74 -37.51 1.54
C GLY A 48 -5.97 -36.20 1.73
N ASN A 49 -6.23 -35.23 0.85
CA ASN A 49 -5.51 -33.95 0.88
C ASN A 49 -5.86 -33.15 2.13
N SER A 50 -4.83 -32.62 2.80
CA SER A 50 -4.94 -31.65 3.88
C SER A 50 -4.46 -30.27 3.40
N GLN A 51 -4.40 -29.27 4.27
CA GLN A 51 -3.98 -27.91 3.93
C GLN A 51 -3.12 -27.36 5.07
N CYS A 52 -2.23 -26.42 4.73
CA CYS A 52 -1.54 -25.64 5.75
C CYS A 52 -2.46 -24.54 6.28
N ASP A 53 -2.31 -24.24 7.57
CA ASP A 53 -2.92 -23.09 8.21
C ASP A 53 -2.07 -21.85 7.94
N CYS A 54 -2.73 -20.74 7.59
CA CYS A 54 -2.04 -19.47 7.39
C CYS A 54 -1.70 -18.80 8.72
N ASP A 55 -0.56 -18.10 8.74
CA ASP A 55 -0.19 -17.24 9.87
C ASP A 55 -1.26 -16.12 10.07
N GLU A 56 -1.35 -15.54 11.27
CA GLU A 56 -2.42 -14.61 11.69
C GLU A 56 -2.70 -13.44 10.72
N GLU A 57 -1.66 -12.94 10.04
CA GLU A 57 -1.75 -11.81 9.10
C GLU A 57 -2.09 -12.23 7.66
N TYR A 58 -2.38 -13.51 7.44
CA TYR A 58 -2.64 -14.10 6.13
C TYR A 58 -3.97 -14.87 6.12
N SER A 59 -4.58 -14.97 4.95
CA SER A 59 -5.79 -15.75 4.71
C SER A 59 -5.55 -16.78 3.61
N LEU A 60 -6.16 -17.96 3.75
CA LEU A 60 -6.08 -19.00 2.74
C LEU A 60 -7.01 -18.64 1.56
N VAL A 61 -6.44 -18.45 0.38
CA VAL A 61 -7.15 -18.20 -0.87
C VAL A 61 -6.59 -19.14 -1.94
N ASP A 62 -7.45 -20.01 -2.46
CA ASP A 62 -7.10 -21.01 -3.48
C ASP A 62 -5.81 -21.80 -3.17
N GLY A 63 -5.65 -22.21 -1.91
CA GLY A 63 -4.50 -22.99 -1.44
C GLY A 63 -3.22 -22.18 -1.17
N ASN A 64 -3.28 -20.85 -1.25
CA ASN A 64 -2.16 -19.96 -0.97
C ASN A 64 -2.49 -19.02 0.19
N CYS A 65 -1.52 -18.78 1.07
CA CYS A 65 -1.65 -17.78 2.12
C CYS A 65 -1.34 -16.39 1.55
N VAL A 66 -2.36 -15.56 1.47
CA VAL A 66 -2.29 -14.18 0.95
C VAL A 66 -2.42 -13.19 2.10
N THR A 67 -1.70 -12.07 2.03
CA THR A 67 -1.71 -11.07 3.11
C THR A 67 -3.11 -10.49 3.31
N ASN A 68 -3.50 -10.22 4.55
CA ASN A 68 -4.79 -9.64 4.89
C ASN A 68 -4.84 -8.12 4.68
N SER A 69 -3.68 -7.47 4.60
CA SER A 69 -3.56 -6.02 4.41
C SER A 69 -2.27 -5.67 3.69
N CYS A 70 -2.20 -4.42 3.22
CA CYS A 70 -1.02 -3.85 2.60
C CYS A 70 -0.53 -2.65 3.42
N GLY A 71 0.75 -2.30 3.21
CA GLY A 71 1.29 -1.05 3.75
C GLY A 71 0.65 0.18 3.10
N SER A 72 1.01 1.38 3.59
CA SER A 72 0.54 2.64 3.02
C SER A 72 0.90 2.77 1.53
N GLY A 73 0.05 3.49 0.80
CA GLY A 73 0.15 3.67 -0.64
C GLY A 73 -0.20 2.43 -1.47
N LYS A 74 -0.76 1.38 -0.85
CA LYS A 74 -1.14 0.14 -1.52
C LYS A 74 -2.50 -0.37 -1.08
N TYR A 75 -3.14 -1.16 -1.94
CA TYR A 75 -4.34 -1.92 -1.64
C TYR A 75 -4.14 -3.41 -1.96
N LEU A 76 -4.91 -4.28 -1.30
CA LEU A 76 -4.96 -5.70 -1.63
C LEU A 76 -5.92 -5.91 -2.81
N SER A 77 -5.39 -6.28 -3.96
CA SER A 77 -6.19 -6.56 -5.15
C SER A 77 -6.97 -7.86 -5.00
N THR A 78 -8.28 -7.83 -5.25
CA THR A 78 -9.12 -9.03 -5.23
C THR A 78 -8.94 -9.92 -6.44
N ASP A 79 -8.32 -9.42 -7.51
CA ASP A 79 -8.07 -10.18 -8.74
C ASP A 79 -6.74 -10.92 -8.69
N SER A 80 -5.70 -10.27 -8.14
CA SER A 80 -4.34 -10.83 -8.09
C SER A 80 -3.96 -11.38 -6.70
N TYR A 81 -4.70 -11.03 -5.65
CA TYR A 81 -4.37 -11.29 -4.25
C TYR A 81 -2.97 -10.80 -3.84
N THR A 82 -2.50 -9.74 -4.49
CA THR A 82 -1.24 -9.08 -4.20
C THR A 82 -1.44 -7.60 -3.86
N CYS A 83 -0.46 -7.02 -3.19
CA CYS A 83 -0.46 -5.59 -2.90
C CYS A 83 -0.09 -4.78 -4.14
N GLU A 84 -1.02 -3.96 -4.61
CA GLU A 84 -0.87 -3.08 -5.76
C GLU A 84 -0.85 -1.62 -5.30
N ASP A 85 -0.20 -0.74 -6.07
CA ASP A 85 -0.07 0.67 -5.70
C ASP A 85 -1.39 1.42 -5.88
N CYS A 86 -1.66 2.35 -4.97
CA CYS A 86 -2.74 3.33 -5.13
C CYS A 86 -2.53 4.23 -6.35
N ALA A 87 -3.60 4.88 -6.81
CA ALA A 87 -3.47 5.98 -7.77
C ALA A 87 -2.56 7.08 -7.21
N THR A 88 -1.87 7.79 -8.12
CA THR A 88 -0.99 8.90 -7.75
C THR A 88 -1.73 9.92 -6.89
N GLY A 89 -1.11 10.28 -5.75
CA GLY A 89 -1.64 11.26 -4.81
C GLY A 89 -2.41 10.69 -3.64
N TYR A 90 -2.69 9.38 -3.62
CA TYR A 90 -3.40 8.72 -2.52
C TYR A 90 -2.45 7.92 -1.63
N ASP A 91 -2.59 8.09 -0.32
CA ASP A 91 -1.88 7.32 0.72
C ASP A 91 -2.67 6.09 1.17
N THR A 92 -4.01 6.14 1.08
CA THR A 92 -4.88 4.99 1.33
C THR A 92 -5.86 4.81 0.18
N CYS A 93 -6.14 3.55 -0.16
CA CYS A 93 -7.05 3.20 -1.24
C CYS A 93 -7.65 1.80 -1.08
N THR A 94 -8.81 1.58 -1.70
CA THR A 94 -9.47 0.27 -1.81
C THR A 94 -9.29 -0.36 -3.19
N SER A 95 -8.91 0.45 -4.19
CA SER A 95 -8.59 -0.01 -5.54
C SER A 95 -7.65 0.96 -6.26
N ALA A 96 -7.23 0.60 -7.47
CA ALA A 96 -6.44 1.47 -8.34
C ALA A 96 -7.14 2.79 -8.74
N SER A 97 -8.45 2.93 -8.50
CA SER A 97 -9.22 4.14 -8.83
C SER A 97 -10.01 4.74 -7.66
N GLU A 98 -9.97 4.12 -6.49
CA GLU A 98 -10.70 4.55 -5.30
C GLU A 98 -9.71 4.74 -4.15
N GLY A 99 -9.33 5.99 -3.93
CA GLY A 99 -8.51 6.41 -2.80
C GLY A 99 -9.35 7.08 -1.70
N SER A 100 -8.81 7.16 -0.49
CA SER A 100 -9.50 7.75 0.67
C SER A 100 -8.74 8.95 1.23
N THR A 101 -7.43 8.82 1.45
CA THR A 101 -6.61 9.91 1.98
C THR A 101 -5.51 10.33 1.03
N CYS A 102 -5.16 11.61 1.03
CA CYS A 102 -4.08 12.16 0.21
C CYS A 102 -2.70 11.90 0.81
N SER A 103 -1.74 11.62 -0.06
CA SER A 103 -0.31 11.58 0.29
C SER A 103 0.23 12.98 0.59
N ALA A 104 1.41 13.04 1.20
CA ALA A 104 2.12 14.30 1.42
C ALA A 104 2.32 15.06 0.10
N ASN A 105 2.22 16.40 0.16
CA ASN A 105 2.19 17.34 -0.97
C ASN A 105 1.00 17.18 -1.91
N TYR A 106 -0.10 16.57 -1.47
CA TYR A 106 -1.39 16.60 -2.15
C TYR A 106 -2.45 17.17 -1.21
N HIS A 107 -3.47 17.80 -1.77
CA HIS A 107 -4.63 18.33 -1.07
C HIS A 107 -5.91 17.84 -1.76
N VAL A 108 -7.04 17.88 -1.06
CA VAL A 108 -8.33 17.50 -1.62
C VAL A 108 -8.90 18.65 -2.42
N SER A 109 -9.23 18.36 -3.68
CA SER A 109 -9.97 19.25 -4.58
C SER A 109 -11.05 18.45 -5.29
N ASP A 110 -12.31 18.82 -5.04
CA ASP A 110 -13.51 18.19 -5.59
C ASP A 110 -13.54 16.66 -5.42
N GLY A 111 -13.15 16.19 -4.23
CA GLY A 111 -13.12 14.77 -3.86
C GLY A 111 -11.94 13.99 -4.44
N THR A 112 -10.91 14.67 -4.94
CA THR A 112 -9.70 14.03 -5.49
C THR A 112 -8.44 14.64 -4.91
N CYS A 113 -7.37 13.85 -4.83
CA CYS A 113 -6.07 14.34 -4.39
C CYS A 113 -5.34 15.02 -5.55
N VAL A 114 -5.08 16.31 -5.38
CA VAL A 114 -4.38 17.16 -6.35
C VAL A 114 -3.06 17.63 -5.76
N ALA A 115 -1.98 17.53 -6.54
CA ALA A 115 -0.65 17.92 -6.08
C ALA A 115 -0.60 19.41 -5.70
N CYS A 116 0.13 19.72 -4.63
CA CYS A 116 0.47 21.08 -4.26
C CYS A 116 1.35 21.73 -5.34
N GLY A 117 1.10 23.02 -5.58
CA GLY A 117 1.87 23.83 -6.51
C GLY A 117 3.27 24.15 -5.99
N ALA A 118 4.04 24.88 -6.81
CA ALA A 118 5.34 25.37 -6.36
C ALA A 118 5.19 26.29 -5.13
N ASN A 119 6.16 26.19 -4.21
CA ASN A 119 6.22 26.97 -2.97
C ASN A 119 5.04 26.72 -2.01
N SER A 120 4.50 25.50 -2.06
CA SER A 120 3.46 25.04 -1.17
C SER A 120 3.64 23.57 -0.84
N GLN A 121 3.23 23.17 0.36
CA GLN A 121 3.29 21.79 0.83
C GLN A 121 1.99 21.45 1.55
N ASN A 122 1.77 20.17 1.74
CA ASN A 122 0.69 19.70 2.60
C ASN A 122 1.12 18.41 3.28
N ASP A 123 0.67 18.23 4.51
CA ASP A 123 0.89 16.98 5.22
C ASP A 123 0.04 15.87 4.60
N ALA A 124 0.44 14.61 4.79
CA ALA A 124 -0.38 13.48 4.37
C ALA A 124 -1.62 13.36 5.29
N GLY A 125 -2.70 12.79 4.75
CA GLY A 125 -3.85 12.36 5.55
C GLY A 125 -5.14 13.11 5.30
N ASP A 126 -5.19 14.08 4.37
CA ASP A 126 -6.44 14.72 4.01
C ASP A 126 -7.43 13.71 3.43
N ASP A 127 -8.59 13.58 4.06
CA ASP A 127 -9.65 12.66 3.65
C ASP A 127 -10.54 13.30 2.58
N ILE A 128 -10.75 12.62 1.47
CA ILE A 128 -11.59 13.14 0.37
C ILE A 128 -13.05 13.35 0.77
N ASP A 129 -13.53 12.67 1.83
CA ASP A 129 -14.88 12.78 2.36
C ASP A 129 -15.06 13.98 3.31
N ASP A 130 -13.96 14.57 3.81
CA ASP A 130 -13.97 15.74 4.71
C ASP A 130 -14.08 17.07 3.94
N GLY A 131 -14.07 17.01 2.60
CA GLY A 131 -14.19 18.16 1.71
C GLY A 131 -12.84 18.74 1.27
N ASN A 132 -12.89 19.87 0.55
CA ASN A 132 -11.68 20.47 -0.02
C ASN A 132 -10.73 20.96 1.09
N SER A 133 -9.45 20.62 0.98
CA SER A 133 -8.37 21.14 1.79
C SER A 133 -7.51 22.10 0.98
N GLN A 134 -6.44 22.65 1.54
CA GLN A 134 -5.55 23.60 0.87
C GLN A 134 -4.10 23.29 1.25
N CYS A 135 -3.18 23.54 0.33
CA CYS A 135 -1.75 23.49 0.64
C CYS A 135 -1.35 24.72 1.47
N ASP A 136 -0.41 24.52 2.38
CA ASP A 136 0.25 25.58 3.13
C ASP A 136 1.36 26.19 2.28
N CYS A 137 1.38 27.52 2.20
CA CYS A 137 2.45 28.23 1.49
C CYS A 137 3.75 28.22 2.32
N ASP A 138 4.89 28.14 1.61
CA ASP A 138 6.20 28.33 2.22
C ASP A 138 6.31 29.74 2.86
N GLU A 139 7.21 29.92 3.83
CA GLU A 139 7.32 31.13 4.67
C GLU A 139 7.39 32.47 3.90
N GLU A 140 7.95 32.47 2.67
CA GLU A 140 8.10 33.66 1.82
C GLU A 140 6.92 33.92 0.88
N TYR A 141 5.88 33.08 0.93
CA TYR A 141 4.71 33.13 0.06
C TYR A 141 3.42 33.32 0.88
N SER A 142 2.39 33.87 0.25
CA SER A 142 1.04 34.00 0.81
C SER A 142 0.02 33.36 -0.11
N LEU A 143 -1.02 32.77 0.47
CA LEU A 143 -2.14 32.20 -0.27
C LEU A 143 -3.04 33.33 -0.81
N VAL A 144 -3.17 33.41 -2.13
CA VAL A 144 -4.08 34.32 -2.84
C VAL A 144 -4.85 33.52 -3.88
N ASP A 145 -6.18 33.47 -3.73
CA ASP A 145 -7.08 32.73 -4.64
C ASP A 145 -6.62 31.28 -4.93
N GLY A 146 -6.16 30.57 -3.89
CA GLY A 146 -5.70 29.18 -3.99
C GLY A 146 -4.27 29.02 -4.54
N ASN A 147 -3.54 30.11 -4.76
CA ASN A 147 -2.16 30.07 -5.25
C ASN A 147 -1.20 30.73 -4.27
N CYS A 148 -0.04 30.12 -4.07
CA CYS A 148 1.03 30.72 -3.29
C CYS A 148 1.79 31.75 -4.14
N VAL A 149 1.70 33.01 -3.74
CA VAL A 149 2.35 34.15 -4.42
C VAL A 149 3.43 34.75 -3.52
N THR A 150 4.51 35.24 -4.12
CA THR A 150 5.65 35.76 -3.35
C THR A 150 5.26 37.01 -2.55
N ASN A 151 5.71 37.09 -1.30
CA ASN A 151 5.48 38.23 -0.41
C ASN A 151 6.37 39.44 -0.73
N SER A 152 7.48 39.21 -1.44
CA SER A 152 8.45 40.26 -1.74
C SER A 152 9.17 40.02 -3.07
N CYS A 153 9.75 41.09 -3.58
CA CYS A 153 10.54 41.05 -4.81
C CYS A 153 11.97 41.50 -4.53
N GLY A 154 12.91 40.94 -5.30
CA GLY A 154 14.30 41.36 -5.26
C GLY A 154 14.49 42.84 -5.65
N SER A 155 15.70 43.36 -5.44
CA SER A 155 16.02 44.75 -5.75
C SER A 155 15.75 45.11 -7.22
N GLY A 156 15.16 46.28 -7.43
CA GLY A 156 14.79 46.77 -8.77
C GLY A 156 13.46 46.25 -9.30
N LYS A 157 12.69 45.50 -8.49
CA LYS A 157 11.34 45.03 -8.82
C LYS A 157 10.32 45.45 -7.77
N TYR A 158 9.05 45.52 -8.16
CA TYR A 158 7.91 45.66 -7.25
C TYR A 158 6.95 44.48 -7.39
N LEU A 159 6.23 44.16 -6.32
CA LEU A 159 5.15 43.16 -6.35
C LEU A 159 3.90 43.83 -6.92
N SER A 160 3.45 43.36 -8.07
CA SER A 160 2.22 43.83 -8.68
C SER A 160 1.01 43.32 -7.89
N THR A 161 0.12 44.21 -7.48
CA THR A 161 -1.11 43.84 -6.76
C THR A 161 -2.16 43.20 -7.68
N ASP A 162 -1.98 43.34 -9.00
CA ASP A 162 -2.94 42.84 -9.99
C ASP A 162 -2.53 41.45 -10.49
N SER A 163 -1.22 41.22 -10.67
CA SER A 163 -0.69 39.95 -11.19
C SER A 163 -0.08 39.06 -10.12
N TYR A 164 0.18 39.59 -8.92
CA TYR A 164 0.92 38.94 -7.83
C TYR A 164 2.30 38.41 -8.26
N THR A 165 2.89 39.04 -9.28
CA THR A 165 4.22 38.74 -9.78
C THR A 165 5.18 39.92 -9.61
N CYS A 166 6.48 39.62 -9.63
CA CYS A 166 7.52 40.63 -9.55
C CYS A 166 7.78 41.28 -10.91
N GLU A 167 7.42 42.56 -11.01
CA GLU A 167 7.58 43.38 -12.20
C GLU A 167 8.76 44.36 -12.02
N ASP A 168 9.46 44.69 -13.12
CA ASP A 168 10.59 45.62 -13.06
C ASP A 168 10.12 47.04 -12.74
N CYS A 169 10.83 47.74 -11.85
CA CYS A 169 10.57 49.15 -11.61
C CYS A 169 10.81 49.94 -12.90
N ALA A 170 9.85 50.79 -13.28
CA ALA A 170 9.99 51.65 -14.45
C ALA A 170 11.28 52.48 -14.34
N THR A 171 12.13 52.42 -15.37
CA THR A 171 13.38 53.19 -15.42
C THR A 171 13.04 54.68 -15.60
N GLY A 172 13.02 55.48 -14.53
CA GLY A 172 12.92 56.94 -14.68
C GLY A 172 12.33 57.80 -13.56
N TYR A 173 12.37 57.39 -12.29
CA TYR A 173 12.05 58.28 -11.16
C TYR A 173 13.24 58.47 -10.23
#